data_AF-A0A800M9J9-F1
#
_entry.id   AF-A0A800M9J9-F1
#
_cell.length_a   1.000
_cell.length_b   1.000
_cell.length_c   1.000
_cell.angle_alpha   90.00
_cell.angle_beta   90.00
_cell.angle_gamma   90.00
#
_symmetry.space_group_name_H-M   'P 1'
#
loop_
_entity.id
_entity.type
_entity.pdbx_description
1 polymer ?
#
loop_
_entity_poly.entity_id
_entity_poly.type
_entity_poly.pdbx_seq_one_letter_code
_entity_poly.pdbx_strand_id
1 'polypeptide(L)'
;MPKLKQQGFMKALQCRECGREYPLEARHVCEFDFGPLEVAYDYAKIKSKLTRAAIAKRPHSMWRYRELLPVAKAPTVGLEVGFTPLIKADRLAKRLGIRELWIKNDAVNYPTLSFKDRVVSVALSRARELGYETVACASTGNLANSVAANAAASGMKAFVFIPHDLEKGKVINSLIYGANVISIKGHYDEVNRLCAEIAGKYDWAFVNVNMRPYYAEGSKSQGFEILEQLGWKIPRHTVVPMASGSLLTKIHKSYQEFIKVGLVKKSNYSVHGAQATGCSPISTAHRAGQDFFKPVKPDTIAKSLAIGTPADGFYALKVFKETGGASDDVTDDEIREGIKLLAETEGIFSETAGGVTVGVAKKLIASGAIPADDSAVLCITGNGLKTLDAVENHAGRTRNISPSLREFDALLDSDKTLTTK
;
A
#
# COMPACT_ATOMS: atom_id res chain seq x y z
N MET A 1 -23.62 -31.03 -8.44
CA MET A 1 -24.16 -29.82 -7.75
C MET A 1 -23.05 -28.78 -7.73
N PRO A 2 -23.21 -27.61 -8.37
CA PRO A 2 -22.15 -26.61 -8.36
C PRO A 2 -21.98 -26.13 -6.92
N LYS A 3 -20.73 -26.15 -6.43
CA LYS A 3 -20.36 -25.68 -5.09
C LYS A 3 -20.90 -24.26 -4.94
N LEU A 4 -22.00 -24.07 -4.19
CA LEU A 4 -22.42 -22.78 -3.67
C LEU A 4 -21.27 -22.31 -2.77
N LYS A 5 -20.27 -21.66 -3.37
CA LYS A 5 -19.10 -21.10 -2.69
C LYS A 5 -19.66 -20.15 -1.64
N GLN A 6 -19.53 -20.55 -0.38
CA GLN A 6 -20.13 -19.86 0.77
C GLN A 6 -19.84 -18.36 0.68
N GLN A 7 -20.87 -17.54 0.88
CA GLN A 7 -20.78 -16.10 0.62
C GLN A 7 -20.23 -15.30 1.81
N GLY A 8 -20.24 -15.86 3.02
CA GLY A 8 -19.79 -15.14 4.23
C GLY A 8 -20.60 -13.85 4.45
N PHE A 9 -19.92 -12.72 4.36
CA PHE A 9 -20.51 -11.37 4.39
C PHE A 9 -20.52 -10.67 3.02
N MET A 10 -20.00 -11.33 1.99
CA MET A 10 -20.02 -10.85 0.61
C MET A 10 -21.38 -11.18 -0.03
N LYS A 11 -21.83 -10.36 -0.97
CA LYS A 11 -23.04 -10.61 -1.78
C LYS A 11 -22.66 -11.07 -3.18
N ALA A 12 -21.83 -10.27 -3.85
CA ALA A 12 -21.42 -10.46 -5.23
C ALA A 12 -20.11 -9.72 -5.49
N LEU A 13 -19.48 -10.02 -6.63
CA LEU A 13 -18.60 -9.05 -7.28
C LEU A 13 -19.49 -8.07 -8.06
N GLN A 14 -19.17 -6.78 -8.04
CA GLN A 14 -19.95 -5.73 -8.68
C GLN A 14 -19.06 -4.85 -9.54
N CYS A 15 -19.48 -4.56 -10.77
CA CYS A 15 -18.77 -3.61 -11.62
C CYS A 15 -18.87 -2.20 -11.03
N ARG A 16 -17.73 -1.50 -10.95
CA ARG A 16 -17.67 -0.13 -10.43
C ARG A 16 -18.27 0.92 -11.38
N GLU A 17 -18.46 0.59 -12.66
CA GLU A 17 -19.02 1.49 -13.67
C GLU A 17 -20.52 1.24 -13.87
N CYS A 18 -20.93 0.07 -14.39
CA CYS A 18 -22.35 -0.22 -14.62
C CYS A 18 -23.13 -0.82 -13.44
N GLY A 19 -22.48 -1.17 -12.32
CA GLY A 19 -23.15 -1.76 -11.15
C GLY A 19 -23.62 -3.22 -11.30
N ARG A 20 -23.33 -3.86 -12.45
CA ARG A 20 -23.71 -5.27 -12.69
C ARG A 20 -23.03 -6.21 -11.70
N GLU A 21 -23.81 -7.18 -11.22
CA GLU A 21 -23.35 -8.19 -10.28
C GLU A 21 -22.86 -9.46 -10.98
N TYR A 22 -21.89 -10.10 -10.34
CA TYR A 22 -21.20 -11.29 -10.79
C TYR A 22 -21.01 -12.27 -9.63
N PRO A 23 -20.94 -13.58 -9.91
CA PRO A 23 -20.59 -14.58 -8.90
C PRO A 23 -19.25 -14.28 -8.22
N LEU A 24 -19.10 -14.72 -6.96
CA LEU A 24 -17.87 -14.59 -6.18
C LEU A 24 -16.80 -15.58 -6.63
N GLU A 25 -16.35 -15.47 -7.87
CA GLU A 25 -15.35 -16.30 -8.53
C GLU A 25 -14.05 -15.50 -8.78
N ALA A 26 -13.03 -16.14 -9.35
CA ALA A 26 -11.81 -15.46 -9.78
C ALA A 26 -12.07 -14.71 -11.10
N ARG A 27 -12.68 -13.53 -10.98
CA ARG A 27 -13.01 -12.63 -12.09
C ARG A 27 -12.64 -11.22 -11.69
N HIS A 28 -12.12 -10.43 -12.63
CA HIS A 28 -11.58 -9.09 -12.33
C HIS A 28 -12.16 -7.96 -13.18
N VAL A 29 -12.79 -8.30 -14.30
CA VAL A 29 -13.32 -7.35 -15.27
C VAL A 29 -14.77 -7.65 -15.58
N CYS A 30 -15.55 -6.60 -15.79
CA CYS A 30 -16.91 -6.67 -16.29
C CYS A 30 -16.91 -7.02 -17.79
N GLU A 31 -17.74 -7.97 -18.18
CA GLU A 31 -17.83 -8.44 -19.58
C GLU A 31 -18.61 -7.47 -20.48
N PHE A 32 -19.25 -6.43 -19.93
CA PHE A 32 -20.09 -5.50 -20.69
C PHE A 32 -19.41 -4.15 -20.96
N ASP A 33 -18.73 -3.59 -19.95
CA ASP A 33 -18.12 -2.25 -20.02
C ASP A 33 -16.61 -2.28 -19.75
N PHE A 34 -16.03 -3.46 -19.53
CA PHE A 34 -14.63 -3.65 -19.16
C PHE A 34 -14.20 -2.91 -17.88
N GLY A 35 -15.18 -2.47 -17.08
CA GLY A 35 -14.94 -1.84 -15.79
C GLY A 35 -14.39 -2.84 -14.76
N PRO A 36 -13.58 -2.37 -13.79
CA PRO A 36 -13.05 -3.24 -12.75
C PRO A 36 -14.16 -3.68 -11.80
N LEU A 37 -14.07 -4.93 -11.35
CA LEU A 37 -14.97 -5.47 -10.33
C LEU A 37 -14.49 -5.14 -8.92
N GLU A 38 -15.44 -5.00 -8.00
CA GLU A 38 -15.21 -4.81 -6.58
C GLU A 38 -16.16 -5.70 -5.77
N VAL A 39 -15.78 -6.08 -4.55
CA VAL A 39 -16.65 -6.89 -3.69
C VAL A 39 -17.76 -6.04 -3.10
N ALA A 40 -19.02 -6.45 -3.32
CA ALA A 40 -20.19 -5.91 -2.65
C ALA A 40 -20.49 -6.72 -1.38
N TYR A 41 -20.78 -6.05 -0.27
CA TYR A 41 -21.00 -6.68 1.04
C TYR A 41 -22.43 -6.51 1.55
N ASP A 42 -22.84 -7.44 2.41
CA ASP A 42 -24.04 -7.31 3.23
C ASP A 42 -23.77 -6.49 4.50
N TYR A 43 -23.79 -5.16 4.35
CA TYR A 43 -23.55 -4.24 5.46
C TYR A 43 -24.56 -4.36 6.61
N ALA A 44 -25.81 -4.78 6.34
CA ALA A 44 -26.80 -5.00 7.39
C ALA A 44 -26.39 -6.19 8.26
N LYS A 45 -26.00 -7.29 7.62
CA LYS A 45 -25.45 -8.47 8.31
C LYS A 45 -24.16 -8.12 9.07
N ILE A 46 -23.23 -7.38 8.45
CA ILE A 46 -21.99 -6.95 9.10
C ILE A 46 -22.29 -6.11 10.35
N LYS A 47 -23.15 -5.10 10.24
CA LYS A 47 -23.54 -4.22 11.36
C LYS A 47 -24.08 -5.00 12.56
N SER A 48 -24.79 -6.11 12.33
CA SER A 48 -25.33 -6.97 13.40
C SER A 48 -24.27 -7.82 14.12
N LYS A 49 -23.07 -8.01 13.54
CA LYS A 49 -22.03 -8.93 14.05
C LYS A 49 -20.74 -8.23 14.45
N LEU A 50 -20.36 -7.18 13.74
CA LEU A 50 -19.10 -6.47 13.94
C LEU A 50 -19.30 -5.31 14.92
N THR A 51 -18.86 -5.51 16.17
CA THR A 51 -18.86 -4.48 17.22
C THR A 51 -17.44 -4.19 17.69
N ARG A 52 -17.23 -3.01 18.30
CA ARG A 52 -15.93 -2.67 18.91
C ARG A 52 -15.49 -3.70 19.95
N ALA A 53 -16.43 -4.21 20.76
CA ALA A 53 -16.16 -5.27 21.74
C ALA A 53 -15.77 -6.60 21.07
N ALA A 54 -16.39 -6.95 19.95
CA ALA A 54 -16.01 -8.14 19.19
C ALA A 54 -14.62 -8.00 18.55
N ILE A 55 -14.25 -6.80 18.08
CA ILE A 55 -12.91 -6.49 17.56
C ILE A 55 -11.87 -6.58 18.68
N ALA A 56 -12.14 -6.01 19.85
CA ALA A 56 -11.24 -6.00 21.01
C ALA A 56 -10.88 -7.40 21.53
N LYS A 57 -11.75 -8.41 21.34
CA LYS A 57 -11.51 -9.80 21.75
C LYS A 57 -10.65 -10.61 20.77
N ARG A 58 -10.29 -10.06 19.61
CA ARG A 58 -9.55 -10.76 18.56
C ARG A 58 -8.06 -10.45 18.64
N PRO A 59 -7.20 -11.34 18.13
CA PRO A 59 -5.77 -11.05 17.98
C PRO A 59 -5.51 -9.74 17.22
N HIS A 60 -4.38 -9.13 17.52
CA HIS A 60 -3.88 -7.92 16.88
C HIS A 60 -3.34 -8.24 15.48
N SER A 61 -4.25 -8.42 14.52
CA SER A 61 -3.96 -8.53 13.09
C SER A 61 -5.07 -7.90 12.26
N MET A 62 -4.85 -7.72 10.96
CA MET A 62 -5.87 -7.18 10.05
C MET A 62 -7.16 -8.00 10.03
N TRP A 63 -7.08 -9.27 10.37
CA TRP A 63 -8.21 -10.20 10.37
C TRP A 63 -9.20 -9.98 11.50
N ARG A 64 -8.89 -9.08 12.43
CA ARG A 64 -9.87 -8.62 13.40
C ARG A 64 -11.04 -7.87 12.78
N TYR A 65 -10.95 -7.46 11.52
CA TYR A 65 -12.03 -6.86 10.72
C TYR A 65 -12.59 -7.78 9.62
N ARG A 66 -12.41 -9.11 9.74
CA ARG A 66 -12.74 -10.09 8.69
C ARG A 66 -14.13 -9.97 8.06
N GLU A 67 -15.13 -9.45 8.77
CA GLU A 67 -16.49 -9.23 8.25
C GLU A 67 -16.53 -8.20 7.11
N LEU A 68 -15.56 -7.27 7.09
CA LEU A 68 -15.36 -6.27 6.05
C LEU A 68 -14.24 -6.66 5.05
N LEU A 69 -13.76 -7.90 5.10
CA LEU A 69 -12.77 -8.44 4.17
C LEU A 69 -13.38 -9.64 3.42
N PRO A 70 -12.94 -9.91 2.18
CA PRO A 70 -13.65 -10.84 1.33
C PRO A 70 -13.20 -12.29 1.55
N VAL A 71 -13.50 -12.80 2.74
CA VAL A 71 -13.34 -14.21 3.12
C VAL A 71 -14.71 -14.77 3.53
N ALA A 72 -15.00 -15.98 3.08
CA ALA A 72 -16.25 -16.66 3.41
C ALA A 72 -16.20 -17.32 4.79
N LYS A 73 -15.01 -17.80 5.17
CA LYS A 73 -14.71 -18.52 6.40
C LYS A 73 -13.65 -17.77 7.21
N ALA A 74 -13.08 -18.43 8.21
CA ALA A 74 -11.88 -17.95 8.87
C ALA A 74 -10.74 -17.79 7.84
N PRO A 75 -9.92 -16.74 7.95
CA PRO A 75 -8.75 -16.57 7.08
C PRO A 75 -7.79 -17.74 7.25
N THR A 76 -7.05 -18.07 6.19
CA THR A 76 -6.17 -19.25 6.15
C THR A 76 -4.72 -18.92 5.82
N VAL A 77 -4.43 -17.65 5.49
CA VAL A 77 -3.11 -17.16 5.12
C VAL A 77 -2.87 -15.82 5.84
N GLY A 78 -1.61 -15.57 6.23
CA GLY A 78 -1.15 -14.31 6.81
C GLY A 78 -1.92 -13.89 8.06
N LEU A 79 -2.02 -14.79 9.05
CA LEU A 79 -2.83 -14.57 10.27
C LEU A 79 -2.26 -13.45 11.17
N GLU A 80 -0.96 -13.21 11.07
CA GLU A 80 -0.16 -12.21 11.78
C GLU A 80 -0.06 -10.88 11.03
N VAL A 81 -0.56 -10.81 9.79
CA VAL A 81 -0.44 -9.62 8.94
C VAL A 81 -1.24 -8.46 9.51
N GLY A 82 -0.69 -7.25 9.43
CA GLY A 82 -1.35 -6.02 9.83
C GLY A 82 -1.22 -5.72 11.31
N PHE A 83 -2.17 -4.95 11.82
CA PHE A 83 -2.11 -4.26 13.10
C PHE A 83 -0.77 -3.55 13.36
N THR A 84 -0.23 -2.94 12.31
CA THR A 84 1.08 -2.28 12.36
C THR A 84 1.04 -1.03 13.25
N PRO A 85 2.18 -0.56 13.76
CA PRO A 85 2.22 0.62 14.62
C PRO A 85 1.60 1.86 13.96
N LEU A 86 0.81 2.60 14.76
CA LEU A 86 0.44 3.99 14.48
C LEU A 86 1.22 4.87 15.46
N ILE A 87 2.23 5.55 14.96
CA ILE A 87 3.25 6.23 15.77
C ILE A 87 2.97 7.72 15.75
N LYS A 88 2.88 8.35 16.92
CA LYS A 88 2.82 9.82 17.01
C LYS A 88 4.20 10.39 16.69
N ALA A 89 4.28 11.30 15.74
CA ALA A 89 5.52 11.76 15.12
C ALA A 89 5.83 13.21 15.51
N ASP A 90 6.10 13.47 16.79
CA ASP A 90 6.19 14.82 17.34
C ASP A 90 7.39 15.61 16.75
N ARG A 91 8.52 14.95 16.46
CA ARG A 91 9.71 15.60 15.90
C ARG A 91 9.51 15.95 14.44
N LEU A 92 8.90 15.06 13.67
CA LEU A 92 8.52 15.29 12.29
C LEU A 92 7.44 16.37 12.18
N ALA A 93 6.43 16.34 13.05
CA ALA A 93 5.39 17.37 13.12
C ALA A 93 6.00 18.77 13.30
N LYS A 94 6.94 18.90 14.25
CA LYS A 94 7.69 20.15 14.46
C LYS A 94 8.49 20.57 13.23
N ARG A 95 9.14 19.62 12.55
CA ARG A 95 9.94 19.91 11.33
C ARG A 95 9.08 20.30 10.13
N LEU A 96 7.87 19.78 10.02
CA LEU A 96 6.92 20.10 8.95
C LEU A 96 6.02 21.30 9.27
N GLY A 97 5.99 21.75 10.54
CA GLY A 97 5.19 22.90 10.96
C GLY A 97 3.69 22.58 11.09
N ILE A 98 3.33 21.37 11.54
CA ILE A 98 1.94 20.96 11.78
C ILE A 98 1.71 20.63 13.26
N ARG A 99 0.50 20.89 13.78
CA ARG A 99 0.13 20.67 15.19
C ARG A 99 0.28 19.21 15.61
N GLU A 100 -0.15 18.27 14.77
CA GLU A 100 -0.15 16.86 15.13
C GLU A 100 0.05 15.96 13.90
N LEU A 101 0.95 15.01 14.01
CA LEU A 101 1.26 14.07 12.94
C LEU A 101 1.35 12.65 13.47
N TRP A 102 0.80 11.71 12.71
CA TRP A 102 0.88 10.28 12.98
C TRP A 102 1.44 9.55 11.76
N ILE A 103 2.12 8.44 12.00
CA ILE A 103 2.69 7.59 10.96
C ILE A 103 2.04 6.22 11.07
N LYS A 104 1.33 5.79 10.02
CA LYS A 104 0.88 4.42 9.88
C LYS A 104 1.99 3.62 9.22
N ASN A 105 2.68 2.78 10.00
CA ASN A 105 3.97 2.21 9.60
C ASN A 105 3.88 0.76 9.11
N ASP A 106 3.57 0.55 7.83
CA ASP A 106 3.62 -0.77 7.19
C ASP A 106 5.04 -1.18 6.73
N ALA A 107 6.07 -0.36 6.98
CA ALA A 107 7.46 -0.75 6.77
C ALA A 107 7.92 -1.87 7.73
N VAL A 108 7.12 -2.20 8.75
CA VAL A 108 7.35 -3.30 9.70
C VAL A 108 6.25 -4.36 9.63
N ASN A 109 5.44 -4.35 8.56
CA ASN A 109 4.36 -5.32 8.42
C ASN A 109 4.91 -6.72 8.16
N TYR A 110 4.59 -7.68 9.02
CA TYR A 110 5.01 -9.07 8.83
C TYR A 110 4.20 -9.72 7.70
N PRO A 111 4.77 -10.65 6.89
CA PRO A 111 6.15 -11.15 6.97
C PRO A 111 7.18 -10.38 6.16
N THR A 112 6.78 -9.57 5.18
CA THR A 112 7.73 -9.05 4.18
C THR A 112 8.11 -7.60 4.35
N LEU A 113 7.70 -6.96 5.45
CA LEU A 113 8.01 -5.57 5.76
C LEU A 113 7.42 -4.63 4.70
N SER A 114 6.19 -4.91 4.25
CA SER A 114 5.45 -4.00 3.38
C SER A 114 3.93 -4.11 3.50
N PHE A 115 3.26 -3.05 3.08
CA PHE A 115 1.81 -2.98 2.92
C PHE A 115 1.26 -4.12 2.03
N LYS A 116 2.06 -4.68 1.11
CA LYS A 116 1.61 -5.73 0.19
C LYS A 116 1.18 -7.01 0.89
N ASP A 117 1.65 -7.27 2.11
CA ASP A 117 1.20 -8.41 2.90
C ASP A 117 -0.30 -8.39 3.16
N ARG A 118 -0.91 -7.21 3.32
CA ARG A 118 -2.36 -7.08 3.59
C ARG A 118 -3.20 -7.60 2.43
N VAL A 119 -2.89 -7.10 1.25
CA VAL A 119 -3.62 -7.38 0.01
C VAL A 119 -3.37 -8.81 -0.47
N VAL A 120 -2.15 -9.33 -0.26
CA VAL A 120 -1.79 -10.72 -0.59
C VAL A 120 -2.45 -11.71 0.39
N SER A 121 -2.43 -11.43 1.69
CA SER A 121 -3.07 -12.28 2.71
C SER A 121 -4.56 -12.52 2.42
N VAL A 122 -5.27 -11.46 2.00
CA VAL A 122 -6.66 -11.55 1.53
C VAL A 122 -6.78 -12.36 0.25
N ALA A 123 -5.99 -12.04 -0.77
CA ALA A 123 -6.06 -12.72 -2.07
C ALA A 123 -5.80 -14.23 -1.93
N LEU A 124 -4.80 -14.64 -1.16
CA LEU A 124 -4.43 -16.03 -0.96
C LEU A 124 -5.44 -16.78 -0.09
N SER A 125 -5.95 -16.16 0.98
CA SER A 125 -7.04 -16.75 1.77
C SER A 125 -8.26 -17.03 0.90
N ARG A 126 -8.63 -16.07 0.04
CA ARG A 126 -9.74 -16.26 -0.90
C ARG A 126 -9.41 -17.29 -1.99
N ALA A 127 -8.19 -17.31 -2.51
CA ALA A 127 -7.75 -18.29 -3.50
C ALA A 127 -7.94 -19.73 -2.99
N ARG A 128 -7.53 -20.00 -1.74
CA ARG A 128 -7.75 -21.32 -1.10
C ARG A 128 -9.24 -21.66 -0.97
N GLU A 129 -10.08 -20.71 -0.58
CA GLU A 129 -11.54 -20.93 -0.52
C GLU A 129 -12.15 -21.25 -1.89
N LEU A 130 -11.60 -20.68 -2.96
CA LEU A 130 -12.04 -20.93 -4.33
C LEU A 130 -11.53 -22.27 -4.89
N GLY A 131 -10.57 -22.91 -4.22
CA GLY A 131 -9.99 -24.21 -4.59
C GLY A 131 -8.63 -24.14 -5.29
N TYR A 132 -8.00 -22.97 -5.36
CA TYR A 132 -6.68 -22.83 -5.98
C TYR A 132 -5.58 -23.39 -5.10
N GLU A 133 -4.67 -24.15 -5.71
CA GLU A 133 -3.44 -24.64 -5.08
C GLU A 133 -2.20 -23.82 -5.49
N THR A 134 -2.29 -23.14 -6.64
CA THR A 134 -1.22 -22.35 -7.24
C THR A 134 -1.60 -20.89 -7.27
N VAL A 135 -0.70 -20.04 -6.77
CA VAL A 135 -0.79 -18.58 -6.86
C VAL A 135 0.33 -18.01 -7.71
N ALA A 136 0.03 -16.91 -8.39
CA ALA A 136 0.97 -16.26 -9.27
C ALA A 136 0.90 -14.74 -9.18
N CYS A 137 1.98 -14.06 -9.54
CA CYS A 137 1.96 -12.63 -9.81
C CYS A 137 2.98 -12.21 -10.86
N ALA A 138 2.65 -11.16 -11.60
CA ALA A 138 3.59 -10.43 -12.44
C ALA A 138 4.08 -9.20 -11.67
N SER A 139 5.27 -9.28 -11.06
CA SER A 139 5.82 -8.19 -10.26
C SER A 139 7.29 -8.39 -9.98
N THR A 140 8.01 -7.27 -9.86
CA THR A 140 9.44 -7.23 -9.56
C THR A 140 9.77 -6.73 -8.15
N GLY A 141 8.76 -6.41 -7.33
CA GLY A 141 8.96 -5.70 -6.06
C GLY A 141 8.19 -6.29 -4.88
N ASN A 142 7.62 -5.42 -4.05
CA ASN A 142 6.95 -5.80 -2.80
C ASN A 142 5.83 -6.84 -2.98
N LEU A 143 5.13 -6.82 -4.12
CA LEU A 143 4.09 -7.82 -4.39
C LEU A 143 4.68 -9.21 -4.58
N ALA A 144 5.74 -9.35 -5.39
CA ALA A 144 6.40 -10.64 -5.63
C ALA A 144 6.91 -11.26 -4.32
N ASN A 145 7.60 -10.46 -3.52
CA ASN A 145 8.13 -10.90 -2.24
C ASN A 145 7.02 -11.34 -1.27
N SER A 146 5.92 -10.56 -1.20
CA SER A 146 4.76 -10.88 -0.36
C SER A 146 4.04 -12.16 -0.81
N VAL A 147 3.83 -12.35 -2.14
CA VAL A 147 3.24 -13.58 -2.69
C VAL A 147 4.11 -14.79 -2.37
N ALA A 148 5.42 -14.69 -2.59
CA ALA A 148 6.36 -15.77 -2.30
C ALA A 148 6.32 -16.17 -0.82
N ALA A 149 6.43 -15.21 0.10
CA ALA A 149 6.44 -15.47 1.54
C ALA A 149 5.11 -16.02 2.06
N ASN A 150 3.97 -15.41 1.70
CA ASN A 150 2.66 -15.87 2.18
C ASN A 150 2.26 -17.22 1.57
N ALA A 151 2.64 -17.50 0.33
CA ALA A 151 2.42 -18.81 -0.28
C ALA A 151 3.26 -19.90 0.42
N ALA A 152 4.54 -19.62 0.69
CA ALA A 152 5.40 -20.53 1.44
C ALA A 152 4.83 -20.84 2.84
N ALA A 153 4.44 -19.81 3.59
CA ALA A 153 3.85 -19.96 4.92
C ALA A 153 2.52 -20.74 4.92
N SER A 154 1.80 -20.76 3.80
CA SER A 154 0.51 -21.45 3.66
C SER A 154 0.58 -22.77 2.89
N GLY A 155 1.78 -23.19 2.45
CA GLY A 155 1.99 -24.40 1.67
C GLY A 155 1.42 -24.34 0.23
N MET A 156 1.18 -23.14 -0.31
CA MET A 156 0.71 -22.96 -1.68
C MET A 156 1.89 -22.90 -2.66
N LYS A 157 1.70 -23.40 -3.88
CA LYS A 157 2.71 -23.25 -4.95
C LYS A 157 2.71 -21.81 -5.44
N ALA A 158 3.88 -21.18 -5.52
CA ALA A 158 4.02 -19.80 -6.00
C ALA A 158 4.80 -19.71 -7.30
N PHE A 159 4.31 -18.88 -8.23
CA PHE A 159 5.01 -18.47 -9.45
C PHE A 159 5.13 -16.94 -9.50
N VAL A 160 6.34 -16.45 -9.69
CA VAL A 160 6.64 -15.01 -9.77
C VAL A 160 7.24 -14.73 -11.13
N PHE A 161 6.56 -13.93 -11.95
CA PHE A 161 7.00 -13.59 -13.29
C PHE A 161 7.68 -12.21 -13.28
N ILE A 162 8.93 -12.18 -13.76
CA ILE A 162 9.78 -10.97 -13.80
C ILE A 162 10.41 -10.79 -15.18
N PRO A 163 10.76 -9.56 -15.58
CA PRO A 163 11.67 -9.34 -16.70
C PRO A 163 13.09 -9.81 -16.35
N HIS A 164 13.86 -10.19 -17.36
CA HIS A 164 15.18 -10.83 -17.21
C HIS A 164 16.27 -9.91 -16.62
N ASP A 165 16.12 -8.60 -16.72
CA ASP A 165 17.11 -7.60 -16.31
C ASP A 165 16.92 -7.07 -14.87
N LEU A 166 16.20 -7.82 -14.03
CA LEU A 166 15.92 -7.41 -12.66
C LEU A 166 17.14 -7.50 -11.73
N GLU A 167 17.24 -6.60 -10.74
CA GLU A 167 18.35 -6.59 -9.78
C GLU A 167 18.36 -7.85 -8.91
N LYS A 168 19.56 -8.42 -8.70
CA LYS A 168 19.77 -9.70 -7.99
C LYS A 168 19.07 -9.77 -6.63
N GLY A 169 19.11 -8.68 -5.84
CA GLY A 169 18.48 -8.65 -4.52
C GLY A 169 16.97 -8.92 -4.55
N LYS A 170 16.26 -8.38 -5.55
CA LYS A 170 14.80 -8.58 -5.68
C LYS A 170 14.46 -10.00 -6.11
N VAL A 171 15.29 -10.60 -6.96
CA VAL A 171 15.17 -11.99 -7.38
C VAL A 171 15.39 -12.94 -6.20
N ILE A 172 16.50 -12.76 -5.46
CA ILE A 172 16.85 -13.58 -4.29
C ILE A 172 15.75 -13.51 -3.22
N ASN A 173 15.23 -12.31 -2.94
CA ASN A 173 14.15 -12.11 -1.97
C ASN A 173 12.88 -12.92 -2.28
N SER A 174 12.64 -13.29 -3.55
CA SER A 174 11.51 -14.16 -3.92
C SER A 174 11.91 -15.64 -3.93
N LEU A 175 13.10 -15.96 -4.45
CA LEU A 175 13.61 -17.33 -4.55
C LEU A 175 13.79 -18.01 -3.18
N ILE A 176 14.22 -17.25 -2.16
CA ILE A 176 14.53 -17.81 -0.83
C ILE A 176 13.30 -18.44 -0.14
N TYR A 177 12.09 -18.02 -0.51
CA TYR A 177 10.84 -18.61 -0.04
C TYR A 177 10.40 -19.85 -0.83
N GLY A 178 11.21 -20.32 -1.79
CA GLY A 178 10.87 -21.47 -2.63
C GLY A 178 9.87 -21.16 -3.74
N ALA A 179 9.64 -19.89 -4.08
CA ALA A 179 8.80 -19.52 -5.21
C ALA A 179 9.49 -19.85 -6.54
N ASN A 180 8.72 -20.28 -7.53
CA ASN A 180 9.18 -20.45 -8.91
C ASN A 180 9.31 -19.07 -9.56
N VAL A 181 10.50 -18.49 -9.54
CA VAL A 181 10.76 -17.18 -10.17
C VAL A 181 11.08 -17.39 -11.64
N ILE A 182 10.17 -16.99 -12.51
CA ILE A 182 10.25 -17.14 -13.96
C ILE A 182 10.71 -15.83 -14.57
N SER A 183 11.96 -15.81 -15.03
CA SER A 183 12.55 -14.70 -15.76
C SER A 183 12.17 -14.76 -17.25
N ILE A 184 11.51 -13.72 -17.75
CA ILE A 184 11.04 -13.60 -19.13
C ILE A 184 11.93 -12.63 -19.90
N LYS A 185 12.38 -13.06 -21.08
CA LYS A 185 13.08 -12.21 -22.04
C LYS A 185 12.06 -11.37 -22.82
N GLY A 186 11.75 -10.18 -22.31
CA GLY A 186 10.80 -9.26 -22.91
C GLY A 186 10.57 -8.05 -22.01
N HIS A 187 9.95 -7.01 -22.56
CA HIS A 187 9.58 -5.82 -21.79
C HIS A 187 8.32 -6.07 -20.95
N TYR A 188 8.02 -5.16 -20.03
CA TYR A 188 6.94 -5.31 -19.04
C TYR A 188 5.57 -5.68 -19.65
N ASP A 189 5.23 -5.11 -20.80
CA ASP A 189 3.95 -5.37 -21.48
C ASP A 189 3.87 -6.81 -22.02
N GLU A 190 4.98 -7.34 -22.54
CA GLU A 190 5.05 -8.73 -23.02
C GLU A 190 4.94 -9.72 -21.85
N VAL A 191 5.55 -9.40 -20.71
CA VAL A 191 5.41 -10.17 -19.46
C VAL A 191 3.95 -10.22 -19.01
N ASN A 192 3.27 -9.08 -18.99
CA ASN A 192 1.85 -9.01 -18.59
C ASN A 192 0.94 -9.76 -19.57
N ARG A 193 1.19 -9.64 -20.89
CA ARG A 193 0.42 -10.37 -21.90
C ARG A 193 0.54 -11.88 -21.68
N LEU A 194 1.75 -12.39 -21.51
CA LEU A 194 1.98 -13.81 -21.21
C LEU A 194 1.29 -14.22 -19.90
N CYS A 195 1.34 -13.40 -18.86
CA CYS A 195 0.66 -13.70 -17.60
C CYS A 195 -0.86 -13.78 -17.75
N ALA A 196 -1.47 -12.94 -18.59
CA ALA A 196 -2.90 -13.01 -18.90
C ALA A 196 -3.25 -14.31 -19.65
N GLU A 197 -2.42 -14.72 -20.61
CA GLU A 197 -2.59 -15.99 -21.33
C GLU A 197 -2.46 -17.21 -20.39
N ILE A 198 -1.46 -17.20 -19.49
CA ILE A 198 -1.29 -18.25 -18.47
C ILE A 198 -2.51 -18.30 -17.54
N ALA A 199 -3.03 -17.15 -17.10
CA ALA A 199 -4.22 -17.07 -16.26
C ALA A 199 -5.49 -17.59 -16.95
N GLY A 200 -5.57 -17.48 -18.27
CA GLY A 200 -6.68 -18.04 -19.07
C GLY A 200 -6.55 -19.54 -19.35
N LYS A 201 -5.31 -20.07 -19.39
CA LYS A 201 -5.02 -21.47 -19.72
C LYS A 201 -4.95 -22.39 -18.50
N TYR A 202 -4.41 -21.91 -17.38
CA TYR A 202 -4.20 -22.69 -16.17
C TYR A 202 -5.13 -22.24 -15.05
N ASP A 203 -5.57 -23.16 -14.21
CA ASP A 203 -6.40 -22.87 -13.02
C ASP A 203 -5.54 -22.29 -11.89
N TRP A 204 -4.98 -21.09 -12.12
CA TRP A 204 -4.07 -20.41 -11.21
C TRP A 204 -4.69 -19.10 -10.70
N ALA A 205 -4.47 -18.80 -9.42
CA ALA A 205 -4.87 -17.54 -8.82
C ALA A 205 -3.78 -16.48 -9.03
N PHE A 206 -3.95 -15.65 -10.06
CA PHE A 206 -3.10 -14.49 -10.30
C PHE A 206 -3.54 -13.32 -9.40
N VAL A 207 -2.71 -13.03 -8.41
CA VAL A 207 -2.99 -12.07 -7.33
C VAL A 207 -3.32 -10.68 -7.89
N ASN A 208 -2.60 -10.24 -8.92
CA ASN A 208 -2.81 -8.94 -9.58
C ASN A 208 -3.73 -8.97 -10.82
N VAL A 209 -4.30 -10.14 -11.17
CA VAL A 209 -5.18 -10.30 -12.35
C VAL A 209 -6.55 -10.79 -11.89
N ASN A 210 -6.85 -12.09 -11.95
CA ASN A 210 -8.18 -12.65 -11.67
C ASN A 210 -8.59 -12.56 -10.19
N MET A 211 -7.64 -12.38 -9.27
CA MET A 211 -7.91 -12.15 -7.84
C MET A 211 -7.96 -10.67 -7.45
N ARG A 212 -7.76 -9.75 -8.41
CA ARG A 212 -7.63 -8.30 -8.16
C ARG A 212 -8.78 -7.69 -7.33
N PRO A 213 -10.06 -8.05 -7.51
CA PRO A 213 -11.14 -7.49 -6.69
C PRO A 213 -11.01 -7.84 -5.22
N TYR A 214 -10.55 -9.04 -4.89
CA TYR A 214 -10.32 -9.49 -3.51
C TYR A 214 -9.03 -8.89 -2.94
N TYR A 215 -7.96 -8.93 -3.73
CA TYR A 215 -6.67 -8.31 -3.41
C TYR A 215 -6.84 -6.85 -2.98
N ALA A 216 -7.56 -6.05 -3.75
CA ALA A 216 -7.71 -4.63 -3.48
C ALA A 216 -8.39 -4.34 -2.13
N GLU A 217 -9.30 -5.21 -1.68
CA GLU A 217 -10.02 -5.05 -0.42
C GLU A 217 -9.13 -5.20 0.81
N GLY A 218 -8.01 -5.93 0.73
CA GLY A 218 -7.04 -5.99 1.82
C GLY A 218 -6.45 -4.63 2.18
N SER A 219 -6.42 -3.68 1.24
CA SER A 219 -5.94 -2.32 1.48
C SER A 219 -6.77 -1.58 2.54
N LYS A 220 -8.06 -1.91 2.67
CA LYS A 220 -8.97 -1.26 3.61
C LYS A 220 -8.54 -1.48 5.06
N SER A 221 -7.84 -2.58 5.35
CA SER A 221 -7.43 -2.88 6.71
C SER A 221 -6.45 -1.87 7.28
N GLN A 222 -5.64 -1.20 6.44
CA GLN A 222 -4.77 -0.12 6.89
C GLN A 222 -5.61 1.03 7.47
N GLY A 223 -6.70 1.39 6.80
CA GLY A 223 -7.62 2.44 7.27
C GLY A 223 -8.45 2.01 8.47
N PHE A 224 -8.90 0.76 8.55
CA PHE A 224 -9.56 0.21 9.75
C PHE A 224 -8.67 0.33 10.99
N GLU A 225 -7.39 0.01 10.84
CA GLU A 225 -6.41 0.13 11.93
C GLU A 225 -6.16 1.57 12.32
N ILE A 226 -6.03 2.49 11.35
CA ILE A 226 -5.90 3.93 11.63
C ILE A 226 -7.08 4.41 12.50
N LEU A 227 -8.31 4.05 12.11
CA LEU A 227 -9.51 4.44 12.85
C LEU A 227 -9.52 3.86 14.27
N GLU A 228 -9.23 2.56 14.41
CA GLU A 228 -9.20 1.91 15.72
C GLU A 228 -8.11 2.49 16.63
N GLN A 229 -6.89 2.62 16.12
CA GLN A 229 -5.71 3.07 16.89
C GLN A 229 -5.80 4.56 17.27
N LEU A 230 -6.56 5.38 16.52
CA LEU A 230 -6.93 6.74 16.91
C LEU A 230 -8.13 6.81 17.88
N GLY A 231 -8.51 5.69 18.48
CA GLY A 231 -9.60 5.63 19.45
C GLY A 231 -10.98 5.74 18.80
N TRP A 232 -11.17 5.08 17.65
CA TRP A 232 -12.41 5.09 16.86
C TRP A 232 -12.78 6.47 16.31
N LYS A 233 -11.77 7.22 15.86
CA LYS A 233 -11.89 8.56 15.27
C LYS A 233 -11.34 8.57 13.85
N ILE A 234 -12.03 9.30 12.97
CA ILE A 234 -11.55 9.52 11.61
C ILE A 234 -10.52 10.66 11.64
N PRO A 235 -9.28 10.45 11.15
CA PRO A 235 -8.30 11.52 11.06
C PRO A 235 -8.77 12.59 10.07
N ARG A 236 -8.42 13.84 10.36
CA ARG A 236 -8.83 14.96 9.53
C ARG A 236 -8.15 14.95 8.16
N HIS A 237 -6.85 14.65 8.13
CA HIS A 237 -6.07 14.48 6.91
C HIS A 237 -5.37 13.11 6.89
N THR A 238 -5.36 12.43 5.74
CA THR A 238 -4.55 11.21 5.52
C THR A 238 -3.80 11.33 4.21
N VAL A 239 -2.47 11.24 4.23
CA VAL A 239 -1.61 11.32 3.04
C VAL A 239 -1.17 9.92 2.62
N VAL A 240 -1.45 9.56 1.37
CA VAL A 240 -1.29 8.20 0.86
C VAL A 240 -0.40 8.20 -0.40
N PRO A 241 0.67 7.39 -0.46
CA PRO A 241 1.44 7.24 -1.69
C PRO A 241 0.62 6.51 -2.75
N MET A 242 0.71 6.97 -4.00
CA MET A 242 -0.09 6.46 -5.11
C MET A 242 0.78 5.85 -6.21
N ALA A 243 0.62 4.54 -6.38
CA ALA A 243 0.99 3.83 -7.61
C ALA A 243 -0.25 3.76 -8.52
N SER A 244 -1.04 2.69 -8.41
CA SER A 244 -2.29 2.54 -9.17
C SER A 244 -3.43 3.46 -8.68
N GLY A 245 -3.32 4.06 -7.49
CA GLY A 245 -4.41 4.75 -6.79
C GLY A 245 -5.22 3.86 -5.84
N SER A 246 -5.02 2.52 -5.85
CA SER A 246 -5.86 1.59 -5.10
C SER A 246 -5.88 1.88 -3.59
N LEU A 247 -4.72 2.02 -2.94
CA LEU A 247 -4.65 2.25 -1.49
C LEU A 247 -5.43 3.49 -1.08
N LEU A 248 -5.27 4.61 -1.80
CA LEU A 248 -6.00 5.85 -1.52
C LEU A 248 -7.52 5.63 -1.57
N THR A 249 -8.01 4.95 -2.60
CA THR A 249 -9.45 4.66 -2.73
C THR A 249 -9.96 3.77 -1.61
N LYS A 250 -9.12 2.87 -1.09
CA LYS A 250 -9.48 1.90 -0.05
C LYS A 250 -9.36 2.47 1.36
N ILE A 251 -8.49 3.46 1.58
CA ILE A 251 -8.52 4.28 2.79
C ILE A 251 -9.86 5.02 2.86
N HIS A 252 -10.25 5.72 1.78
CA HIS A 252 -11.56 6.38 1.74
C HIS A 252 -12.72 5.39 1.97
N LYS A 253 -12.73 4.25 1.26
CA LYS A 253 -13.75 3.20 1.44
C LYS A 253 -13.78 2.67 2.87
N SER A 254 -12.64 2.46 3.51
CA SER A 254 -12.58 1.96 4.89
C SER A 254 -13.27 2.89 5.89
N TYR A 255 -13.11 4.21 5.70
CA TYR A 255 -13.74 5.23 6.54
C TYR A 255 -15.26 5.22 6.34
N GLN A 256 -15.71 5.17 5.08
CA GLN A 256 -17.13 5.06 4.74
C GLN A 256 -17.77 3.77 5.30
N GLU A 257 -17.07 2.63 5.22
CA GLU A 257 -17.59 1.36 5.74
C GLU A 257 -17.73 1.37 7.25
N PHE A 258 -16.75 1.91 8.00
CA PHE A 258 -16.85 2.05 9.46
C PHE A 258 -17.98 3.01 9.88
N ILE A 259 -18.22 4.09 9.12
CA ILE A 259 -19.39 4.96 9.32
C ILE A 259 -20.68 4.16 9.07
N LYS A 260 -20.76 3.46 7.93
CA LYS A 260 -21.97 2.74 7.48
C LYS A 260 -22.40 1.64 8.46
N VAL A 261 -21.44 0.93 9.04
CA VAL A 261 -21.70 -0.12 10.05
C VAL A 261 -21.77 0.43 11.48
N GLY A 262 -21.62 1.74 11.67
CA GLY A 262 -21.81 2.42 12.97
C GLY A 262 -20.65 2.27 13.95
N LEU A 263 -19.45 1.88 13.49
CA LEU A 263 -18.26 1.76 14.35
C LEU A 263 -17.60 3.10 14.64
N VAL A 264 -17.80 4.12 13.80
CA VAL A 264 -17.32 5.49 14.02
C VAL A 264 -18.42 6.49 13.68
N LYS A 265 -18.37 7.69 14.27
CA LYS A 265 -19.27 8.78 13.91
C LYS A 265 -18.78 9.41 12.60
N LYS A 266 -19.72 9.84 11.75
CA LYS A 266 -19.41 10.60 10.53
C LYS A 266 -18.76 11.94 10.94
N SER A 267 -17.65 12.28 10.30
CA SER A 267 -16.97 13.57 10.41
C SER A 267 -16.36 13.94 9.06
N ASN A 268 -15.98 15.20 8.89
CA ASN A 268 -15.30 15.65 7.67
C ASN A 268 -13.84 15.18 7.70
N TYR A 269 -13.36 14.64 6.59
CA TYR A 269 -11.98 14.18 6.42
C TYR A 269 -11.54 14.37 4.96
N SER A 270 -10.24 14.46 4.75
CA SER A 270 -9.62 14.60 3.44
C SER A 270 -8.55 13.53 3.23
N VAL A 271 -8.58 12.87 2.07
CA VAL A 271 -7.58 11.86 1.69
C VAL A 271 -6.72 12.44 0.58
N HIS A 272 -5.44 12.64 0.87
CA HIS A 272 -4.46 13.25 0.00
C HIS A 272 -3.59 12.21 -0.69
N GLY A 273 -3.13 12.53 -1.91
CA GLY A 273 -2.32 11.64 -2.72
C GLY A 273 -0.90 12.14 -2.93
N ALA A 274 0.07 11.23 -2.94
CA ALA A 274 1.48 11.55 -3.16
C ALA A 274 2.08 10.72 -4.30
N GLN A 275 2.70 11.38 -5.28
CA GLN A 275 3.43 10.71 -6.38
C GLN A 275 4.87 11.21 -6.50
N ALA A 276 5.71 10.49 -7.24
CA ALA A 276 7.02 10.99 -7.65
C ALA A 276 6.86 11.81 -8.94
N THR A 277 7.60 12.91 -9.10
CA THR A 277 7.50 13.78 -10.29
C THR A 277 7.69 13.01 -11.58
N GLY A 278 8.66 12.09 -11.61
CA GLY A 278 8.93 11.21 -12.76
C GLY A 278 7.85 10.16 -13.07
N CYS A 279 6.81 10.05 -12.24
CA CYS A 279 5.63 9.22 -12.51
C CYS A 279 4.41 9.74 -11.73
N SER A 280 3.88 10.89 -12.16
CA SER A 280 2.82 11.64 -11.46
C SER A 280 1.50 11.85 -12.27
N PRO A 281 1.00 10.86 -13.04
CA PRO A 281 -0.15 11.08 -13.92
C PRO A 281 -1.44 11.48 -13.16
N ILE A 282 -1.67 10.95 -11.96
CA ILE A 282 -2.85 11.28 -11.14
C ILE A 282 -2.71 12.68 -10.56
N SER A 283 -1.55 13.00 -9.96
CA SER A 283 -1.29 14.33 -9.38
C SER A 283 -1.34 15.43 -10.43
N THR A 284 -0.84 15.16 -11.64
CA THR A 284 -0.91 16.07 -12.80
C THR A 284 -2.36 16.33 -13.21
N ALA A 285 -3.17 15.27 -13.36
CA ALA A 285 -4.58 15.39 -13.71
C ALA A 285 -5.38 16.15 -12.64
N HIS A 286 -5.17 15.84 -11.37
CA HIS A 286 -5.81 16.52 -10.24
C HIS A 286 -5.52 18.02 -10.25
N ARG A 287 -4.24 18.41 -10.38
CA ARG A 287 -3.80 19.82 -10.43
C ARG A 287 -4.40 20.56 -11.62
N ALA A 288 -4.58 19.87 -12.75
CA ALA A 288 -5.22 20.40 -13.95
C ALA A 288 -6.77 20.43 -13.88
N GLY A 289 -7.38 19.96 -12.77
CA GLY A 289 -8.84 19.86 -12.64
C GLY A 289 -9.47 18.86 -13.60
N GLN A 290 -8.71 17.85 -14.05
CA GLN A 290 -9.16 16.86 -15.03
C GLN A 290 -9.76 15.62 -14.36
N ASP A 291 -10.69 15.00 -15.08
CA ASP A 291 -11.36 13.77 -14.64
C ASP A 291 -10.61 12.51 -15.08
N PHE A 292 -9.65 12.65 -15.98
CA PHE A 292 -8.82 11.57 -16.50
C PHE A 292 -7.35 12.00 -16.49
N PHE A 293 -6.47 11.01 -16.45
CA PHE A 293 -5.03 11.23 -16.56
C PHE A 293 -4.53 10.76 -17.93
N LYS A 294 -3.41 11.34 -18.38
CA LYS A 294 -2.68 10.82 -19.54
C LYS A 294 -1.63 9.82 -19.06
N PRO A 295 -1.51 8.65 -19.70
CA PRO A 295 -0.40 7.73 -19.44
C PRO A 295 0.95 8.42 -19.58
N VAL A 296 1.90 8.05 -18.72
CA VAL A 296 3.29 8.56 -18.78
C VAL A 296 4.27 7.40 -18.78
N LYS A 297 5.46 7.60 -19.35
CA LYS A 297 6.57 6.65 -19.17
C LYS A 297 7.23 6.93 -17.81
N PRO A 298 7.26 5.97 -16.86
CA PRO A 298 7.85 6.22 -15.55
C PRO A 298 9.36 6.42 -15.61
N ASP A 299 9.87 7.44 -14.91
CA ASP A 299 11.30 7.71 -14.75
C ASP A 299 11.61 8.29 -13.36
N THR A 300 11.80 7.41 -12.37
CA THR A 300 12.04 7.81 -10.97
C THR A 300 12.74 6.69 -10.20
N ILE A 301 13.43 7.03 -9.12
CA ILE A 301 13.90 6.06 -8.10
C ILE A 301 12.76 5.37 -7.35
N ALA A 302 11.55 5.93 -7.31
CA ALA A 302 10.40 5.35 -6.62
C ALA A 302 9.75 4.19 -7.41
N LYS A 303 10.52 3.12 -7.65
CA LYS A 303 10.10 1.98 -8.49
C LYS A 303 8.79 1.32 -8.05
N SER A 304 8.47 1.30 -6.75
CA SER A 304 7.21 0.74 -6.24
C SER A 304 5.97 1.57 -6.59
N LEU A 305 6.16 2.85 -6.96
CA LEU A 305 5.11 3.78 -7.37
C LEU A 305 5.11 4.08 -8.89
N ALA A 306 6.08 3.55 -9.62
CA ALA A 306 6.33 3.81 -11.05
C ALA A 306 5.29 3.12 -11.98
N ILE A 307 4.00 3.46 -11.84
CA ILE A 307 2.91 2.98 -12.69
C ILE A 307 2.41 4.13 -13.57
N GLY A 308 2.82 4.10 -14.84
CA GLY A 308 2.50 5.13 -15.83
C GLY A 308 1.03 5.22 -16.24
N THR A 309 0.31 4.10 -16.13
CA THR A 309 -1.12 3.97 -16.46
C THR A 309 -1.88 3.42 -15.24
N PRO A 310 -2.15 4.24 -14.21
CA PRO A 310 -2.73 3.78 -12.96
C PRO A 310 -4.17 3.27 -13.11
N ALA A 311 -4.36 1.97 -12.90
CA ALA A 311 -5.66 1.30 -13.07
C ALA A 311 -6.80 1.85 -12.18
N ASP A 312 -6.48 2.48 -11.05
CA ASP A 312 -7.47 3.10 -10.15
C ASP A 312 -7.37 4.63 -10.12
N GLY A 313 -6.61 5.25 -11.03
CA GLY A 313 -6.34 6.69 -11.04
C GLY A 313 -7.60 7.54 -11.19
N PHE A 314 -8.56 7.09 -12.02
CA PHE A 314 -9.87 7.73 -12.16
C PHE A 314 -10.63 7.80 -10.84
N TYR A 315 -10.59 6.73 -10.05
CA TYR A 315 -11.25 6.69 -8.75
C TYR A 315 -10.50 7.49 -7.69
N ALA A 316 -9.17 7.60 -7.79
CA ALA A 316 -8.41 8.50 -6.93
C ALA A 316 -8.82 9.96 -7.16
N LEU A 317 -9.01 10.38 -8.42
CA LEU A 317 -9.54 11.71 -8.76
C LEU A 317 -10.94 11.95 -8.18
N LYS A 318 -11.83 10.93 -8.23
CA LYS A 318 -13.14 11.01 -7.57
C LYS A 318 -13.03 11.20 -6.05
N VAL A 319 -12.13 10.47 -5.39
CA VAL A 319 -11.91 10.60 -3.93
C VAL A 319 -11.43 12.01 -3.55
N PHE A 320 -10.57 12.64 -4.36
CA PHE A 320 -10.17 14.04 -4.12
C PHE A 320 -11.37 14.97 -4.16
N LYS A 321 -12.22 14.85 -5.19
CA LYS A 321 -13.46 15.64 -5.31
C LYS A 321 -14.42 15.41 -4.14
N GLU A 322 -14.60 14.17 -3.71
CA GLU A 322 -15.53 13.80 -2.65
C GLU A 322 -15.07 14.22 -1.25
N THR A 323 -13.75 14.27 -1.01
CA THR A 323 -13.18 14.52 0.32
C THR A 323 -12.52 15.88 0.47
N GLY A 324 -12.47 16.68 -0.61
CA GLY A 324 -11.62 17.88 -0.64
C GLY A 324 -10.13 17.56 -0.49
N GLY A 325 -9.74 16.32 -0.81
CA GLY A 325 -8.35 15.88 -0.78
C GLY A 325 -7.54 16.56 -1.86
N ALA A 326 -6.25 16.75 -1.60
CA ALA A 326 -5.30 17.33 -2.55
C ALA A 326 -4.21 16.31 -2.89
N SER A 327 -3.48 16.55 -3.98
CA SER A 327 -2.32 15.74 -4.33
C SER A 327 -1.19 16.58 -4.88
N ASP A 328 0.04 16.12 -4.68
CA ASP A 328 1.23 16.72 -5.26
C ASP A 328 2.21 15.62 -5.69
N ASP A 329 3.34 16.04 -6.21
CA ASP A 329 4.46 15.18 -6.57
C ASP A 329 5.80 15.76 -6.08
N VAL A 330 6.80 14.88 -5.95
CA VAL A 330 8.15 15.24 -5.49
C VAL A 330 9.25 14.63 -6.34
N THR A 331 10.34 15.37 -6.50
CA THR A 331 11.52 14.94 -7.26
C THR A 331 12.27 13.82 -6.55
N ASP A 332 13.13 13.11 -7.26
CA ASP A 332 13.94 12.03 -6.67
C ASP A 332 14.84 12.52 -5.51
N ASP A 333 15.29 13.78 -5.54
CA ASP A 333 16.04 14.38 -4.43
C ASP A 333 15.15 14.69 -3.23
N GLU A 334 13.96 15.25 -3.45
CA GLU A 334 12.96 15.46 -2.41
C GLU A 334 12.49 14.13 -1.78
N ILE A 335 12.48 13.04 -2.54
CA ILE A 335 12.21 11.68 -2.03
C ILE A 335 13.31 11.25 -1.06
N ARG A 336 14.58 11.44 -1.41
CA ARG A 336 15.73 11.11 -0.52
C ARG A 336 15.70 11.97 0.73
N GLU A 337 15.42 13.27 0.59
CA GLU A 337 15.21 14.17 1.73
C GLU A 337 14.06 13.70 2.63
N GLY A 338 12.94 13.26 2.05
CA GLY A 338 11.80 12.72 2.79
C GLY A 338 12.15 11.45 3.57
N ILE A 339 12.91 10.52 2.97
CA ILE A 339 13.42 9.32 3.66
C ILE A 339 14.31 9.73 4.83
N LYS A 340 15.28 10.61 4.57
CA LYS A 340 16.24 11.07 5.59
C LYS A 340 15.54 11.78 6.73
N LEU A 341 14.60 12.69 6.42
CA LEU A 341 13.83 13.42 7.40
C LEU A 341 13.06 12.47 8.32
N LEU A 342 12.36 11.47 7.75
CA LEU A 342 11.64 10.47 8.51
C LEU A 342 12.57 9.64 9.42
N ALA A 343 13.73 9.24 8.91
CA ALA A 343 14.72 8.49 9.67
C ALA A 343 15.31 9.31 10.84
N GLU A 344 15.71 10.56 10.61
CA GLU A 344 16.35 11.43 11.62
C GLU A 344 15.38 11.98 12.67
N THR A 345 14.09 12.08 12.33
CA THR A 345 13.07 12.58 13.25
C THR A 345 12.43 11.47 14.07
N GLU A 346 12.12 10.32 13.45
CA GLU A 346 11.30 9.27 14.07
C GLU A 346 12.00 7.90 14.14
N GLY A 347 13.22 7.76 13.64
CA GLY A 347 13.93 6.48 13.62
C GLY A 347 13.32 5.45 12.65
N ILE A 348 12.54 5.91 11.67
CA ILE A 348 11.84 5.05 10.70
C ILE A 348 12.56 5.11 9.35
N PHE A 349 13.22 4.02 8.97
CA PHE A 349 13.81 3.89 7.64
C PHE A 349 12.83 3.26 6.65
N SER A 350 12.21 4.09 5.81
CA SER A 350 11.25 3.68 4.79
C SER A 350 11.90 3.51 3.41
N GLU A 351 11.26 2.72 2.54
CA GLU A 351 11.53 2.75 1.11
C GLU A 351 11.13 4.09 0.47
N THR A 352 11.44 4.27 -0.82
CA THR A 352 11.19 5.47 -1.62
C THR A 352 9.73 5.94 -1.60
N ALA A 353 8.76 5.04 -1.50
CA ALA A 353 7.35 5.42 -1.34
C ALA A 353 7.05 6.21 -0.06
N GLY A 354 7.77 5.95 1.04
CA GLY A 354 7.65 6.77 2.26
C GLY A 354 8.30 8.13 2.10
N GLY A 355 9.42 8.21 1.38
CA GLY A 355 10.03 9.49 0.98
C GLY A 355 9.05 10.36 0.17
N VAL A 356 8.37 9.77 -0.81
CA VAL A 356 7.29 10.43 -1.58
C VAL A 356 6.20 10.95 -0.66
N THR A 357 5.73 10.13 0.28
CA THR A 357 4.65 10.49 1.20
C THR A 357 5.04 11.68 2.10
N VAL A 358 6.24 11.64 2.68
CA VAL A 358 6.75 12.70 3.56
C VAL A 358 7.03 13.99 2.78
N GLY A 359 7.65 13.88 1.60
CA GLY A 359 7.94 15.03 0.75
C GLY A 359 6.67 15.74 0.26
N VAL A 360 5.65 14.99 -0.17
CA VAL A 360 4.36 15.58 -0.55
C VAL A 360 3.63 16.16 0.67
N ALA A 361 3.65 15.49 1.83
CA ALA A 361 3.07 16.04 3.04
C ALA A 361 3.68 17.41 3.39
N LYS A 362 5.01 17.57 3.26
CA LYS A 362 5.71 18.85 3.43
C LYS A 362 5.16 19.92 2.47
N LYS A 363 4.95 19.61 1.18
CA LYS A 363 4.38 20.55 0.21
C LYS A 363 2.92 20.91 0.52
N LEU A 364 2.10 19.93 0.88
CA LEU A 364 0.68 20.14 1.21
C LEU A 364 0.49 20.98 2.47
N ILE A 365 1.35 20.80 3.48
CA ILE A 365 1.35 21.65 4.68
C ILE A 365 1.83 23.07 4.34
N ALA A 366 2.94 23.20 3.60
CA ALA A 366 3.50 24.50 3.23
C ALA A 366 2.56 25.34 2.35
N SER A 367 1.76 24.71 1.50
CA SER A 367 0.76 25.37 0.65
C SER A 367 -0.57 25.67 1.37
N GLY A 368 -0.75 25.19 2.61
CA GLY A 368 -1.99 25.33 3.38
C GLY A 368 -3.12 24.37 2.96
N ALA A 369 -2.87 23.47 2.00
CA ALA A 369 -3.83 22.41 1.64
C ALA A 369 -4.09 21.44 2.81
N ILE A 370 -3.11 21.28 3.69
CA ILE A 370 -3.28 20.73 5.04
C ILE A 370 -2.99 21.88 6.02
N PRO A 371 -3.99 22.38 6.77
CA PRO A 371 -3.77 23.47 7.72
C PRO A 371 -2.78 23.09 8.81
N ALA A 372 -1.88 24.01 9.14
CA ALA A 372 -0.83 23.82 10.14
C ALA A 372 -1.38 23.57 11.56
N ASP A 373 -2.58 24.07 11.87
CA ASP A 373 -3.27 23.87 13.14
C ASP A 373 -4.10 22.58 13.19
N ASP A 374 -4.00 21.72 12.17
CA ASP A 374 -4.75 20.46 12.08
C ASP A 374 -3.89 19.22 12.37
N SER A 375 -4.47 18.03 12.16
CA SER A 375 -3.83 16.73 12.36
C SER A 375 -3.80 15.90 11.08
N ALA A 376 -2.69 15.19 10.86
CA ALA A 376 -2.52 14.34 9.68
C ALA A 376 -1.98 12.95 10.02
N VAL A 377 -2.32 11.96 9.19
CA VAL A 377 -1.74 10.62 9.19
C VAL A 377 -0.97 10.40 7.89
N LEU A 378 0.29 9.98 7.97
CA LEU A 378 1.12 9.60 6.82
C LEU A 378 1.18 8.08 6.70
N CYS A 379 0.81 7.54 5.54
CA CYS A 379 0.88 6.09 5.26
C CYS A 379 2.26 5.70 4.71
N ILE A 380 3.08 5.05 5.54
CA ILE A 380 4.41 4.56 5.16
C ILE A 380 4.31 3.08 4.81
N THR A 381 4.65 2.70 3.59
CA THR A 381 4.18 1.44 2.97
C THR A 381 5.23 0.34 2.80
N GLY A 382 6.52 0.62 3.00
CA GLY A 382 7.57 -0.37 2.80
C GLY A 382 8.89 -0.02 3.48
N ASN A 383 9.69 -1.05 3.73
CA ASN A 383 10.95 -0.96 4.47
C ASN A 383 12.13 -0.43 3.65
N GLY A 384 12.93 0.45 4.24
CA GLY A 384 14.07 1.08 3.57
C GLY A 384 15.17 0.14 3.12
N LEU A 385 15.33 -1.02 3.77
CA LEU A 385 16.30 -2.04 3.37
C LEU A 385 16.04 -2.62 1.96
N LYS A 386 14.86 -2.35 1.40
CA LYS A 386 14.49 -2.80 0.05
C LYS A 386 14.96 -1.87 -1.07
N THR A 387 15.51 -0.69 -0.73
CA THR A 387 15.92 0.33 -1.71
C THR A 387 17.23 1.01 -1.31
N LEU A 388 18.19 0.22 -0.82
CA LEU A 388 19.51 0.74 -0.45
C LEU A 388 20.18 1.50 -1.60
N ASP A 389 20.02 1.02 -2.83
CA ASP A 389 20.48 1.64 -4.07
C ASP A 389 20.03 3.10 -4.24
N ALA A 390 18.81 3.42 -3.80
CA ALA A 390 18.25 4.77 -3.92
C ALA A 390 18.93 5.78 -2.99
N VAL A 391 19.56 5.32 -1.90
CA VAL A 391 20.12 6.17 -0.83
C VAL A 391 21.61 5.96 -0.58
N GLU A 392 22.23 4.91 -1.13
CA GLU A 392 23.63 4.53 -0.87
C GLU A 392 24.61 5.70 -1.00
N ASN A 393 24.50 6.45 -2.10
CA ASN A 393 25.37 7.60 -2.37
C ASN A 393 24.96 8.90 -1.64
N HIS A 394 23.89 8.86 -0.84
CA HIS A 394 23.29 10.02 -0.15
C HIS A 394 23.20 9.84 1.38
N ALA A 395 23.46 8.64 1.90
CA ALA A 395 23.37 8.30 3.32
C ALA A 395 24.55 8.82 4.17
N GLY A 396 25.58 9.38 3.51
CA GLY A 396 26.83 9.80 4.15
C GLY A 396 27.95 8.78 3.93
N ARG A 397 29.07 8.96 4.64
CA ARG A 397 30.24 8.07 4.58
C ARG A 397 30.73 7.77 5.99
N THR A 398 31.39 6.62 6.16
CA THR A 398 32.04 6.31 7.42
C THR A 398 33.16 7.31 7.69
N ARG A 399 33.32 7.71 8.96
CA ARG A 399 34.43 8.54 9.43
C ARG A 399 35.47 7.60 10.02
N ASN A 400 36.58 7.42 9.32
CA ASN A 400 37.60 6.47 9.69
C ASN A 400 38.63 7.15 10.60
N ILE A 401 38.76 6.66 11.81
CA ILE A 401 39.80 7.07 12.78
C ILE A 401 40.50 5.82 13.32
N SER A 402 41.71 5.99 13.81
CA SER A 402 42.40 4.96 14.59
C SER A 402 41.67 4.71 15.92
N PRO A 403 41.93 3.60 16.63
CA PRO A 403 41.44 3.32 17.98
C PRO A 403 42.07 4.27 19.04
N SER A 404 41.84 5.57 18.89
CA SER A 404 42.52 6.65 19.60
C SER A 404 41.51 7.68 20.07
N LEU A 405 41.44 7.90 21.39
CA LEU A 405 40.61 8.96 21.97
C LEU A 405 41.00 10.34 21.41
N ARG A 406 42.30 10.58 21.18
CA ARG A 406 42.79 11.83 20.59
C ARG A 406 42.24 12.07 19.18
N GLU A 407 42.19 11.05 18.35
CA GLU A 407 41.61 11.20 17.00
C GLU A 407 40.10 11.39 17.05
N PHE A 408 39.42 10.73 17.99
CA PHE A 408 37.99 10.93 18.22
C PHE A 408 37.67 12.36 18.71
N ASP A 409 38.46 12.90 19.64
CA ASP A 409 38.29 14.27 20.14
C ASP A 409 38.52 15.30 19.01
N ALA A 410 39.58 15.10 18.21
CA ALA A 410 39.83 15.95 17.03
C ALA A 410 38.69 15.88 16.00
N LEU A 411 38.10 14.70 15.83
CA LEU A 411 36.93 14.50 14.98
C LEU A 411 35.72 15.33 15.48
N LEU A 412 35.43 15.30 16.78
CA LEU A 412 34.31 16.05 17.37
C LEU A 412 34.53 17.57 17.34
N ASP A 413 35.76 18.04 17.56
CA ASP A 413 36.05 19.48 17.52
C ASP A 413 35.92 20.05 16.10
N SER A 414 36.20 19.24 15.07
CA SER A 414 35.94 19.61 13.67
C SER A 414 34.44 19.79 13.37
N ASP A 415 33.55 19.07 14.07
CA ASP A 415 32.10 19.21 13.88
C ASP A 415 31.57 20.50 14.52
N LYS A 416 32.06 20.86 15.70
CA LYS A 416 31.65 22.08 16.42
C LYS A 416 31.92 23.35 15.61
N THR A 417 33.04 23.36 14.88
CA THR A 417 33.44 24.47 13.98
C THR A 417 32.58 24.54 12.71
N LEU A 418 31.94 23.45 12.29
CA LEU A 418 31.00 23.42 11.16
C LEU A 418 29.59 23.85 11.56
N THR A 419 29.15 23.61 12.79
CA THR A 419 27.82 24.01 13.29
C THR A 419 27.71 25.46 13.77
N THR A 420 28.83 26.20 13.82
CA THR A 420 28.89 27.62 14.26
C THR A 420 29.00 28.62 13.10
N LYS A 421 28.94 28.15 11.85
CA LYS A 421 28.72 28.95 10.64
C LYS A 421 27.33 28.64 10.09
#